data_AF-A0A0M3V5L1-F1
#
_entry.id   AF-A0A0M3V5L1-F1
#
_cell.length_a   1.000
_cell.length_b   1.000
_cell.length_c   1.000
_cell.angle_alpha   90.00
_cell.angle_beta   90.00
_cell.angle_gamma   90.00
#
_symmetry.space_group_name_H-M   'P 1'
#
loop_
_entity.id
_entity.type
_entity.pdbx_description
1 polymer ?
#
loop_
_entity_poly.entity_id
_entity_poly.type
_entity_poly.pdbx_seq_one_letter_code
_entity_poly.pdbx_strand_id
1 'polypeptide(L)'
;MKALIFGSLSALILTTASTAIATPTKSQQLDSASSAQVAYTVNVPTITNSGVKNDTHFIKVAVLGMSVQDLMISLPNQMERFSNVRVVDDSGKEIAAKTEITKERLSITFDQPIAAGKSVEVQFTGVQTKILDGRILLYGVTARRTGLQGEIPVGTARIDLPYKNTN
;
A
#
# COMPACT_ATOMS: atom_id res chain seq x y z
N MET A 1 0.07 103.49 -25.32
CA MET A 1 0.22 103.05 -23.91
C MET A 1 0.58 101.57 -23.90
N LYS A 2 1.39 101.17 -22.92
CA LYS A 2 2.14 99.90 -22.77
C LYS A 2 1.30 98.61 -22.92
N ALA A 3 1.92 97.53 -23.43
CA ALA A 3 2.00 96.21 -22.77
C ALA A 3 2.80 95.23 -23.67
N LEU A 4 3.99 94.81 -23.24
CA LEU A 4 4.36 93.53 -22.60
C LEU A 4 4.51 92.37 -23.60
N ILE A 5 5.77 91.95 -23.77
CA ILE A 5 6.23 90.80 -24.54
C ILE A 5 6.75 89.74 -23.55
N PHE A 6 6.75 88.48 -24.01
CA PHE A 6 7.56 87.33 -23.59
C PHE A 6 6.82 86.19 -22.85
N GLY A 7 6.89 85.00 -23.47
CA GLY A 7 6.49 83.70 -22.92
C GLY A 7 6.60 82.63 -24.02
N SER A 8 7.80 82.06 -24.20
CA SER A 8 8.24 80.73 -23.74
C SER A 8 7.98 79.62 -24.77
N LEU A 9 9.05 79.17 -25.43
CA LEU A 9 9.08 77.96 -26.27
C LEU A 9 8.91 76.71 -25.41
N SER A 10 8.01 75.80 -25.81
CA SER A 10 7.96 74.42 -25.33
C SER A 10 8.23 73.49 -26.51
N ALA A 11 9.24 72.63 -26.39
CA ALA A 11 9.53 71.57 -27.34
C ALA A 11 9.37 70.21 -26.63
N LEU A 12 8.57 69.34 -27.25
CA LEU A 12 8.17 68.01 -26.81
C LEU A 12 9.29 67.00 -27.12
N ILE A 13 9.74 66.24 -26.12
CA ILE A 13 10.69 65.13 -26.32
C ILE A 13 9.98 63.82 -25.96
N LEU A 14 9.78 62.96 -26.97
CA LEU A 14 9.26 61.60 -26.83
C LEU A 14 10.34 60.68 -26.27
N THR A 15 10.13 60.13 -25.09
CA THR A 15 10.94 59.06 -24.51
C THR A 15 10.46 57.70 -25.01
N THR A 16 11.34 56.93 -25.64
CA THR A 16 11.08 55.54 -26.05
C THR A 16 11.34 54.60 -24.88
N ALA A 17 10.39 53.70 -24.59
CA ALA A 17 10.55 52.65 -23.59
C ALA A 17 11.25 51.43 -24.21
N SER A 18 12.35 50.98 -23.61
CA SER A 18 13.02 49.73 -23.97
C SER A 18 12.29 48.54 -23.34
N THR A 19 11.75 47.63 -24.15
CA THR A 19 11.27 46.33 -23.67
C THR A 19 12.45 45.38 -23.51
N ALA A 20 12.70 44.94 -22.27
CA ALA A 20 13.66 43.86 -22.01
C ALA A 20 13.05 42.53 -22.46
N ILE A 21 13.60 41.93 -23.51
CA ILE A 21 13.23 40.58 -23.94
C ILE A 21 14.03 39.60 -23.06
N ALA A 22 13.34 38.90 -22.16
CA ALA A 22 13.96 37.82 -21.38
C ALA A 22 14.43 36.72 -22.34
N THR A 23 15.73 36.43 -22.34
CA THR A 23 16.28 35.29 -23.08
C THR A 23 15.94 34.00 -22.31
N PRO A 24 15.39 32.96 -22.96
CA PRO A 24 15.18 31.68 -22.30
C PRO A 24 16.54 31.10 -21.93
N THR A 25 16.75 30.92 -20.62
CA THR A 25 17.92 30.22 -20.11
C THR A 25 17.85 28.77 -20.56
N LYS A 26 18.90 28.29 -21.24
CA LYS A 26 19.03 26.90 -21.65
C LYS A 26 18.93 26.03 -20.38
N SER A 27 17.86 25.26 -20.24
CA SER A 27 17.71 24.30 -19.16
C SER A 27 18.95 23.41 -19.14
N GLN A 28 19.71 23.45 -18.04
CA GLN A 28 20.79 22.51 -17.80
C GLN A 28 20.15 21.13 -17.75
N GLN A 29 20.41 20.36 -18.80
CA GLN A 29 20.10 18.94 -18.85
C GLN A 29 20.78 18.31 -17.64
N LEU A 30 20.00 17.80 -16.70
CA LEU A 30 20.54 16.95 -15.64
C LEU A 30 21.26 15.82 -16.35
N ASP A 31 22.58 15.76 -16.19
CA ASP A 31 23.34 14.57 -16.53
C ASP A 31 22.61 13.41 -15.87
N SER A 32 22.12 12.49 -16.70
CA SER A 32 21.49 11.26 -16.25
C SER A 32 22.58 10.41 -15.63
N ALA A 33 22.97 10.76 -14.41
CA ALA A 33 23.69 9.88 -13.53
C ALA A 33 22.82 8.63 -13.45
N SER A 34 23.33 7.56 -14.08
CA SER A 34 22.79 6.21 -13.98
C SER A 34 22.38 6.03 -12.52
N SER A 35 21.06 5.97 -12.28
CA SER A 35 20.57 5.63 -10.97
C SER A 35 21.05 4.21 -10.74
N ALA A 36 22.12 4.06 -9.95
CA ALA A 36 22.47 2.76 -9.41
C ALA A 36 21.21 2.29 -8.69
N GLN A 37 20.46 1.37 -9.31
CA GLN A 37 19.34 0.72 -8.68
C GLN A 37 19.92 -0.01 -7.48
N VAL A 38 19.82 0.61 -6.30
CA VAL A 38 20.13 -0.05 -5.04
C VAL A 38 19.14 -1.21 -4.94
N ALA A 39 19.63 -2.41 -5.22
CA ALA A 39 18.85 -3.63 -5.12
C ALA A 39 18.56 -3.89 -3.63
N TYR A 40 17.44 -3.38 -3.14
CA TYR A 40 16.97 -3.70 -1.80
C TYR A 40 16.48 -5.15 -1.79
N THR A 41 17.23 -6.04 -1.15
CA THR A 41 16.72 -7.38 -0.84
C THR A 41 15.78 -7.24 0.36
N VAL A 42 14.48 -7.24 0.08
CA VAL A 42 13.43 -7.15 1.12
C VAL A 42 13.46 -8.43 1.94
N ASN A 43 14.04 -8.36 3.13
CA ASN A 43 14.22 -9.52 4.01
C ASN A 43 13.14 -9.60 5.10
N VAL A 44 11.89 -9.31 4.74
CA VAL A 44 10.73 -9.37 5.63
C VAL A 44 9.65 -10.26 5.01
N PRO A 45 8.78 -10.91 5.81
CA PRO A 45 7.63 -11.60 5.27
C PRO A 45 6.82 -10.69 4.35
N THR A 46 6.25 -11.26 3.30
CA THR A 46 5.52 -10.49 2.28
C THR A 46 4.28 -11.23 1.83
N ILE A 47 3.20 -10.49 1.55
CA ILE A 47 2.00 -11.04 0.93
C ILE A 47 2.34 -11.31 -0.54
N THR A 48 2.20 -12.57 -0.95
CA THR A 48 2.48 -13.00 -2.33
C THR A 48 1.23 -13.17 -3.17
N ASN A 49 0.08 -13.42 -2.54
CA ASN A 49 -1.19 -13.54 -3.23
C ASN A 49 -2.36 -13.35 -2.25
N SER A 50 -3.52 -12.94 -2.77
CA SER A 50 -4.79 -12.94 -2.04
C SER A 50 -5.96 -12.96 -3.02
N GLY A 51 -7.09 -13.51 -2.59
CA GLY A 51 -8.29 -13.52 -3.43
C GLY A 51 -9.40 -14.41 -2.89
N VAL A 52 -10.35 -14.72 -3.77
CA VAL A 52 -11.46 -15.65 -3.50
C VAL A 52 -11.32 -16.88 -4.39
N LYS A 53 -11.37 -18.07 -3.79
CA LYS A 53 -11.42 -19.35 -4.50
C LYS A 53 -12.50 -20.22 -3.85
N ASN A 54 -13.50 -20.64 -4.63
CA ASN A 54 -14.61 -21.48 -4.13
C ASN A 54 -15.25 -20.91 -2.84
N ASP A 55 -15.61 -19.62 -2.85
CA ASP A 55 -16.19 -18.90 -1.69
C ASP A 55 -15.28 -18.86 -0.45
N THR A 56 -13.99 -19.15 -0.63
CA THR A 56 -12.96 -19.08 0.42
C THR A 56 -12.07 -17.89 0.13
N HIS A 57 -11.98 -16.97 1.08
CA HIS A 57 -10.99 -15.90 1.02
C HIS A 57 -9.63 -16.47 1.42
N PHE A 58 -8.59 -16.20 0.66
CA PHE A 58 -7.25 -16.65 1.00
C PHE A 58 -6.25 -15.49 1.00
N ILE A 59 -5.27 -15.58 1.87
CA ILE A 59 -4.14 -14.66 1.98
C ILE A 59 -2.87 -15.51 2.08
N LYS A 60 -1.98 -15.40 1.09
CA LYS A 60 -0.73 -16.13 1.04
C LYS A 60 0.44 -15.22 1.40
N VAL A 61 1.22 -15.64 2.39
CA VAL A 61 2.37 -14.92 2.92
C VAL A 61 3.62 -15.78 2.74
N ALA A 62 4.63 -15.24 2.04
CA ALA A 62 5.95 -15.86 2.00
C ALA A 62 6.77 -15.37 3.21
N VAL A 63 7.39 -16.30 3.92
CA VAL A 63 8.28 -16.03 5.04
C VAL A 63 9.70 -15.87 4.50
N LEU A 64 10.20 -14.64 4.48
CA LEU A 64 11.57 -14.33 4.10
C LEU A 64 12.39 -14.04 5.36
N GLY A 65 13.71 -14.24 5.31
CA GLY A 65 14.66 -13.87 6.37
C GLY A 65 14.65 -14.72 7.62
N MET A 66 13.97 -14.26 8.66
CA MET A 66 13.82 -14.98 9.93
C MET A 66 12.48 -15.71 9.97
N SER A 67 12.42 -16.79 10.76
CA SER A 67 11.19 -17.52 11.01
C SER A 67 10.09 -16.65 11.63
N VAL A 68 8.85 -16.96 11.28
CA VAL A 68 7.65 -16.32 11.82
C VAL A 68 7.00 -17.28 12.82
N GLN A 69 6.77 -16.78 14.04
CA GLN A 69 6.11 -17.55 15.10
C GLN A 69 4.63 -17.18 15.25
N ASP A 70 4.24 -15.96 14.84
CA ASP A 70 2.84 -15.55 14.87
C ASP A 70 2.47 -14.73 13.63
N LEU A 71 1.22 -14.89 13.20
CA LEU A 71 0.61 -14.11 12.13
C LEU A 71 -0.71 -13.52 12.64
N MET A 72 -0.93 -12.24 12.41
CA MET A 72 -2.14 -11.55 12.84
C MET A 72 -2.78 -10.91 11.61
N ILE A 73 -4.07 -11.12 11.47
CA ILE A 73 -4.86 -10.63 10.35
C ILE A 73 -5.97 -9.75 10.90
N SER A 74 -5.87 -8.45 10.64
CA SER A 74 -6.95 -7.50 10.89
C SER A 74 -8.08 -7.76 9.90
N LEU A 75 -9.28 -7.98 10.44
CA LEU A 75 -10.47 -8.29 9.66
C LEU A 75 -11.10 -6.99 9.13
N PRO A 76 -11.55 -6.96 7.87
CA PRO A 76 -12.22 -5.81 7.29
C PRO A 76 -13.55 -5.58 8.01
N ASN A 77 -13.92 -4.31 8.24
CA ASN A 77 -15.16 -3.94 8.92
C ASN A 77 -16.43 -4.40 8.18
N GLN A 78 -16.34 -4.62 6.86
CA GLN A 78 -17.44 -5.15 6.05
C GLN A 78 -17.66 -6.65 6.26
N MET A 79 -16.71 -7.38 6.85
CA MET A 79 -16.88 -8.80 7.17
C MET A 79 -17.75 -8.93 8.42
N GLU A 80 -18.92 -9.55 8.28
CA GLU A 80 -19.82 -9.80 9.40
C GLU A 80 -19.45 -11.06 10.17
N ARG A 81 -19.14 -12.12 9.42
CA ARG A 81 -18.77 -13.42 9.97
C ARG A 81 -18.06 -14.27 8.94
N PHE A 82 -17.41 -15.31 9.42
CA PHE A 82 -16.91 -16.44 8.65
C PHE A 82 -17.17 -17.71 9.43
N SER A 83 -17.17 -18.86 8.77
CA SER A 83 -17.53 -20.14 9.39
C SER A 83 -16.32 -20.85 9.98
N ASN A 84 -15.18 -20.82 9.27
CA ASN A 84 -13.96 -21.49 9.72
C ASN A 84 -12.70 -20.82 9.14
N VAL A 85 -11.57 -21.01 9.82
CA VAL A 85 -10.23 -20.61 9.40
C VAL A 85 -9.36 -21.84 9.27
N ARG A 86 -8.60 -21.93 8.18
CA ARG A 86 -7.54 -22.92 8.00
C ARG A 86 -6.23 -22.24 7.67
N VAL A 87 -5.15 -22.83 8.12
CA VAL A 87 -3.79 -22.35 7.86
C VAL A 87 -3.03 -23.48 7.21
N VAL A 88 -2.58 -23.29 5.97
CA VAL A 88 -1.97 -24.36 5.16
C VAL A 88 -0.62 -23.94 4.60
N ASP A 89 0.20 -24.93 4.27
CA ASP A 89 1.48 -24.73 3.58
C ASP A 89 1.32 -24.70 2.05
N ASP A 90 2.44 -24.57 1.34
CA ASP A 90 2.50 -24.54 -0.13
C ASP A 90 1.98 -25.82 -0.81
N SER A 91 1.92 -26.94 -0.09
CA SER A 91 1.34 -28.20 -0.58
C SER A 91 -0.16 -28.33 -0.27
N GLY A 92 -0.74 -27.36 0.43
CA GLY A 92 -2.13 -27.39 0.90
C GLY A 92 -2.33 -28.22 2.17
N LYS A 93 -1.24 -28.68 2.80
CA LYS A 93 -1.29 -29.41 4.07
C LYS A 93 -1.50 -28.43 5.22
N GLU A 94 -2.33 -28.82 6.18
CA GLU A 94 -2.60 -28.02 7.36
C GLU A 94 -1.37 -27.85 8.24
N ILE A 95 -1.14 -26.61 8.68
CA ILE A 95 -0.10 -26.22 9.61
C ILE A 95 -0.71 -26.17 11.01
N ALA A 96 -0.12 -26.89 11.95
CA ALA A 96 -0.54 -26.86 13.35
C ALA A 96 -0.32 -25.46 13.95
N ALA A 97 -1.41 -24.84 14.40
CA ALA A 97 -1.40 -23.51 15.00
C ALA A 97 -2.59 -23.34 15.93
N LYS A 98 -2.44 -22.47 16.93
CA LYS A 98 -3.52 -21.97 17.77
C LYS A 98 -4.09 -20.71 17.16
N THR A 99 -5.41 -20.63 17.07
CA THR A 99 -6.09 -19.45 16.53
C THR A 99 -6.98 -18.80 17.58
N GLU A 100 -6.85 -17.49 17.75
CA GLU A 100 -7.74 -16.68 18.57
C GLU A 100 -8.46 -15.67 17.67
N ILE A 101 -9.79 -15.64 17.76
CA ILE A 101 -10.62 -14.81 16.90
C ILE A 101 -11.35 -13.77 17.74
N THR A 102 -11.21 -12.51 17.34
CA THR A 102 -12.00 -11.39 17.81
C THR A 102 -12.80 -10.81 16.64
N LYS A 103 -13.64 -9.80 16.91
CA LYS A 103 -14.39 -9.10 15.86
C LYS A 103 -13.47 -8.38 14.86
N GLU A 104 -12.31 -7.93 15.29
CA GLU A 104 -11.42 -7.07 14.50
C GLU A 104 -10.16 -7.78 14.01
N ARG A 105 -9.84 -8.94 14.57
CA ARG A 105 -8.56 -9.61 14.34
C ARG A 105 -8.64 -11.12 14.54
N LEU A 106 -7.98 -11.84 13.65
CA LEU A 106 -7.55 -13.22 13.82
C LEU A 106 -6.07 -13.21 14.24
N SER A 107 -5.75 -13.86 15.35
CA SER A 107 -4.38 -14.12 15.80
C SER A 107 -4.05 -15.60 15.58
N ILE A 108 -2.91 -15.90 14.98
CA ILE A 108 -2.42 -17.25 14.69
C ILE A 108 -1.06 -17.41 15.35
N THR A 109 -0.95 -18.31 16.31
CA THR A 109 0.33 -18.71 16.92
C THR A 109 0.70 -20.10 16.42
N PHE A 110 1.79 -20.20 15.68
CA PHE A 110 2.22 -21.48 15.12
C PHE A 110 2.83 -22.36 16.22
N ASP A 111 2.48 -23.64 16.24
CA ASP A 111 3.03 -24.59 17.23
C ASP A 111 4.54 -24.79 17.02
N GLN A 112 4.99 -24.67 15.76
CA GLN A 112 6.39 -24.56 15.39
C GLN A 112 6.58 -23.33 14.50
N PRO A 113 7.61 -22.49 14.74
CA PRO A 113 7.87 -21.35 13.88
C PRO A 113 8.05 -21.74 12.42
N ILE A 114 7.44 -20.96 11.53
CA ILE A 114 7.55 -21.15 10.10
C ILE A 114 8.90 -20.65 9.63
N ALA A 115 9.73 -21.55 9.14
CA ALA A 115 11.08 -21.24 8.65
C ALA A 115 11.05 -20.29 7.44
N ALA A 116 12.14 -19.54 7.27
CA ALA A 116 12.32 -18.72 6.08
C ALA A 116 12.42 -19.59 4.80
N GLY A 117 11.97 -19.03 3.68
CA GLY A 117 11.83 -19.73 2.40
C GLY A 117 10.57 -20.60 2.30
N LYS A 118 9.68 -20.58 3.29
CA LYS A 118 8.37 -21.24 3.25
C LYS A 118 7.25 -20.23 3.06
N SER A 119 6.07 -20.70 2.65
CA SER A 119 4.86 -19.87 2.62
C SER A 119 3.76 -20.46 3.48
N VAL A 120 2.87 -19.58 3.92
CA VAL A 120 1.65 -19.90 4.64
C VAL A 120 0.49 -19.29 3.88
N GLU A 121 -0.60 -20.03 3.75
CA GLU A 121 -1.87 -19.51 3.26
C GLU A 121 -2.92 -19.60 4.37
N VAL A 122 -3.53 -18.46 4.69
CA VAL A 122 -4.67 -18.39 5.60
C VAL A 122 -5.95 -18.35 4.79
N GLN A 123 -6.86 -19.26 5.08
CA GLN A 123 -8.11 -19.47 4.37
C GLN A 123 -9.29 -19.20 5.30
N PHE A 124 -10.17 -18.27 4.91
CA PHE A 124 -11.44 -18.01 5.57
C PHE A 124 -12.57 -18.57 4.72
N THR A 125 -13.34 -19.49 5.29
CA THR A 125 -14.46 -20.16 4.59
C THR A 125 -15.81 -19.64 5.07
N GLY A 126 -16.80 -19.64 4.17
CA GLY A 126 -18.17 -19.21 4.48
C GLY A 126 -18.22 -17.76 4.95
N VAL A 127 -17.46 -16.88 4.28
CA VAL A 127 -17.39 -15.46 4.60
C VAL A 127 -18.68 -14.77 4.20
N GLN A 128 -19.22 -13.97 5.13
CA GLN A 128 -20.39 -13.13 4.89
C GLN A 128 -20.02 -11.68 5.11
N THR A 129 -20.44 -10.85 4.15
CA THR A 129 -20.04 -9.46 4.05
C THR A 129 -21.26 -8.56 3.91
N LYS A 130 -21.20 -7.36 4.47
CA LYS A 130 -22.15 -6.28 4.17
C LYS A 130 -21.88 -5.77 2.76
N ILE A 131 -22.63 -6.27 1.78
CA ILE A 131 -22.44 -5.94 0.34
C ILE A 131 -22.63 -4.43 0.07
N LEU A 132 -23.37 -3.72 0.93
CA LEU A 132 -23.58 -2.27 0.83
C LEU A 132 -22.29 -1.45 1.03
N ASP A 133 -21.29 -2.01 1.72
CA ASP A 133 -20.05 -1.31 2.10
C ASP A 133 -18.90 -1.52 1.10
N GLY A 134 -19.23 -1.96 -0.12
CA GLY A 134 -18.29 -2.15 -1.22
C GLY A 134 -17.86 -3.59 -1.44
N ARG A 135 -17.11 -3.79 -2.53
CA ARG A 135 -16.66 -5.12 -3.00
C ARG A 135 -15.18 -5.38 -2.76
N ILE A 136 -14.50 -4.43 -2.13
CA ILE A 136 -13.07 -4.50 -1.86
C ILE A 136 -12.92 -4.70 -0.36
N LEU A 137 -12.35 -5.83 0.03
CA LEU A 137 -12.01 -6.13 1.40
C LEU A 137 -10.51 -5.96 1.59
N LEU A 138 -10.13 -5.21 2.62
CA LEU A 138 -8.74 -4.94 2.97
C LEU A 138 -8.40 -5.60 4.30
N TYR A 139 -7.51 -6.58 4.26
CA TYR A 139 -7.02 -7.29 5.43
C TYR A 139 -5.65 -6.77 5.79
N GLY A 140 -5.48 -6.22 6.98
CA GLY A 140 -4.15 -5.89 7.48
C GLY A 140 -3.44 -7.17 7.90
N VAL A 141 -2.16 -7.33 7.54
CA VAL A 141 -1.35 -8.48 7.93
C VAL A 141 -0.13 -7.98 8.71
N THR A 142 0.03 -8.46 9.93
CA THR A 142 1.23 -8.29 10.75
C THR A 142 1.79 -9.66 11.14
N ALA A 143 3.09 -9.71 11.42
CA ALA A 143 3.77 -10.94 11.81
C ALA A 143 4.69 -10.68 13.01
N ARG A 144 4.93 -11.71 13.82
CA ARG A 144 5.98 -11.71 14.84
C ARG A 144 7.03 -12.74 14.49
N ARG A 145 8.29 -12.31 14.48
CA ARG A 145 9.44 -13.18 14.18
C ARG A 145 10.01 -13.79 15.45
N THR A 146 10.60 -14.97 15.30
CA THR A 146 11.28 -15.64 16.41
C THR A 146 12.42 -14.81 16.95
N GLY A 147 12.46 -14.61 18.27
CA GLY A 147 13.55 -13.89 18.94
C GLY A 147 13.48 -12.36 18.83
N LEU A 148 12.47 -11.79 18.15
CA LEU A 148 12.22 -10.36 18.15
C LEU A 148 11.05 -10.02 19.06
N GLN A 149 11.19 -8.93 19.82
CA GLN A 149 10.06 -8.33 20.54
C GLN A 149 9.33 -7.36 19.61
N GLY A 150 8.02 -7.53 19.48
CA GLY A 150 7.17 -6.68 18.67
C GLY A 150 6.67 -7.33 17.38
N GLU A 151 5.64 -6.71 16.81
CA GLU A 151 5.04 -7.10 15.54
C GLU A 151 5.64 -6.26 14.40
N ILE A 152 5.77 -6.86 13.23
CA ILE A 152 6.15 -6.18 12.00
C ILE A 152 4.98 -6.13 11.03
N PRO A 153 4.73 -4.97 10.39
CA PRO A 153 3.75 -4.90 9.31
C PRO A 153 4.25 -5.70 8.12
N VAL A 154 3.42 -6.65 7.65
CA VAL A 154 3.64 -7.38 6.40
C VAL A 154 3.01 -6.60 5.25
N GLY A 155 1.81 -6.05 5.46
CA GLY A 155 1.12 -5.20 4.49
C GLY A 155 -0.39 -5.32 4.57
N THR A 156 -1.07 -5.04 3.46
CA THR A 156 -2.53 -5.15 3.32
C THR A 156 -2.86 -6.08 2.16
N ALA A 157 -3.59 -7.15 2.44
CA ALA A 157 -4.11 -8.04 1.41
C ALA A 157 -5.45 -7.49 0.90
N ARG A 158 -5.56 -7.33 -0.42
CA ARG A 158 -6.77 -6.89 -1.10
C ARG A 158 -7.51 -8.10 -1.65
N ILE A 159 -8.79 -8.21 -1.35
CA ILE A 159 -9.68 -9.22 -1.92
C ILE A 159 -10.86 -8.51 -2.58
N ASP A 160 -10.97 -8.70 -3.89
CA ASP A 160 -12.09 -8.23 -4.69
C ASP A 160 -13.19 -9.31 -4.73
N LEU A 161 -14.37 -8.98 -4.23
CA LEU A 161 -15.52 -9.88 -4.19
C LEU A 161 -16.15 -10.04 -5.58
N PRO A 162 -16.49 -11.28 -5.98
CA PRO A 162 -17.15 -11.52 -7.27
C PRO A 162 -18.54 -10.89 -7.30
N TYR A 163 -19.03 -10.60 -8.51
CA TYR A 163 -20.41 -10.14 -8.70
C TYR A 163 -21.37 -11.29 -8.37
N LYS A 164 -22.12 -11.17 -7.27
CA LYS A 164 -23.25 -12.05 -7.01
C LYS A 164 -24.44 -11.57 -7.86
N ASN A 165 -24.78 -12.32 -8.90
CA ASN A 165 -26.07 -12.14 -9.57
C ASN A 165 -27.14 -12.64 -8.60
N THR A 166 -27.88 -11.73 -7.99
CA THR A 166 -29.13 -12.05 -7.30
C THR A 166 -30.18 -12.35 -8.38
N ASN A 167 -30.43 -13.64 -8.64
CA ASN A 167 -31.66 -14.08 -9.28
C ASN A 167 -32.78 -14.14 -8.24
#